data_AF-A0A975J4B6-F1
#
_entry.id   AF-A0A975J4B6-F1
#
_cell.length_a   1.000
_cell.length_b   1.000
_cell.length_c   1.000
_cell.angle_alpha   90.00
_cell.angle_beta   90.00
_cell.angle_gamma   90.00
#
_symmetry.space_group_name_H-M   'P 1'
#
loop_
_entity.id
_entity.type
_entity.pdbx_description
1 polymer ?
#
loop_
_entity_poly.entity_id
_entity_poly.type
_entity_poly.pdbx_seq_one_letter_code
_entity_poly.pdbx_strand_id
1 'polypeptide(L)'
;MKNKTSDLKKIYDDIEIPNELDKVIDEAFRKGRNEIMYSQNVKNKKRNNGLKKAMVGIAAGFIIFTTGVNTVPSFADSMGNIPILGNLVQILQINKGIGQGGQITDGADVKFITLKEIKNGEQIIIDFSAGEEKMENAPHFEVSYNENPYTMTFTISGARSLTAEKDFKEIINSKYVEDVYKLITLDDSAVRFNIVFNQPVDFTVEEYEEPGQIVVNLSEDGTKGNVSPIYSVRTNSYSFGEEFGQLEEMFYGFEDVRVLKDKEGSFLIEIGQFSSKEEAEAELKEVIDKIGDSIKLHVEEREAVAIPRAITE
;
A
#
# COMPACT_ATOMS: atom_id res chain seq x y z
N MET A 1 -23.39 44.02 -15.60
CA MET A 1 -22.79 42.89 -14.86
C MET A 1 -21.72 42.29 -15.75
N LYS A 2 -20.45 42.31 -15.34
CA LYS A 2 -19.32 41.73 -16.09
C LYS A 2 -19.19 40.24 -15.72
N ASN A 3 -18.95 39.40 -16.72
CA ASN A 3 -18.91 37.94 -16.61
C ASN A 3 -17.65 37.46 -15.86
N LYS A 4 -17.82 37.06 -14.59
CA LYS A 4 -16.80 36.45 -13.72
C LYS A 4 -16.08 35.25 -14.35
N THR A 5 -16.69 34.56 -15.31
CA THR A 5 -16.16 33.34 -15.92
C THR A 5 -15.01 33.59 -16.89
N SER A 6 -14.97 34.73 -17.59
CA SER A 6 -13.82 35.04 -18.47
C SER A 6 -12.59 35.44 -17.67
N ASP A 7 -12.79 36.05 -16.50
CA ASP A 7 -11.70 36.49 -15.63
C ASP A 7 -11.01 35.30 -14.97
N LEU A 8 -11.76 34.28 -14.57
CA LEU A 8 -11.20 33.03 -14.02
C LEU A 8 -10.39 32.24 -15.06
N LYS A 9 -10.82 32.23 -16.32
CA LYS A 9 -10.10 31.54 -17.39
C LYS A 9 -8.79 32.25 -17.73
N LYS A 10 -8.79 33.58 -17.73
CA LYS A 10 -7.57 34.38 -17.89
C LYS A 10 -6.55 34.14 -16.79
N ILE A 11 -7.01 34.04 -15.54
CA ILE A 11 -6.12 33.75 -14.39
C ILE A 11 -5.49 32.36 -14.51
N TYR A 12 -6.21 31.38 -15.04
CA TYR A 12 -5.68 30.03 -15.28
C TYR A 12 -4.68 30.01 -16.45
N ASP A 13 -4.99 30.71 -17.54
CA ASP A 13 -4.16 30.75 -18.74
C ASP A 13 -2.89 31.62 -18.57
N ASP A 14 -2.88 32.55 -17.61
CA ASP A 14 -1.74 33.45 -17.30
C ASP A 14 -0.81 32.89 -16.20
N ILE A 15 -0.98 31.63 -15.76
CA ILE A 15 -0.02 30.98 -14.86
C ILE A 15 1.24 30.63 -15.68
N GLU A 16 2.28 31.45 -15.55
CA GLU A 16 3.59 31.15 -16.15
C GLU A 16 4.18 29.89 -15.53
N ILE A 17 4.40 28.87 -16.37
CA ILE A 17 5.08 27.64 -15.97
C ILE A 17 6.55 28.00 -15.69
N PRO A 18 7.08 27.77 -14.47
CA PRO A 18 8.45 28.14 -14.13
C PRO A 18 9.45 27.36 -15.00
N ASN A 19 10.42 28.07 -15.60
CA ASN A 19 11.47 27.49 -16.45
C ASN A 19 12.38 26.47 -15.73
N GLU A 20 12.25 26.34 -14.40
CA GLU A 20 12.97 25.34 -13.60
C GLU A 20 12.25 23.99 -13.56
N LEU A 21 10.97 23.93 -13.96
CA LEU A 21 10.19 22.69 -14.01
C LEU A 21 10.79 21.70 -15.02
N ASP A 22 11.30 22.18 -16.15
CA ASP A 22 11.96 21.34 -17.14
C ASP A 22 13.24 20.70 -16.59
N LYS A 23 13.99 21.40 -15.73
CA LYS A 23 15.17 20.85 -15.05
C LYS A 23 14.80 19.82 -13.99
N VAL A 24 13.73 20.05 -13.23
CA VAL A 24 13.22 19.09 -12.24
C VAL A 24 12.68 17.84 -12.93
N ILE A 25 12.00 18.00 -14.06
CA ILE A 25 11.50 16.91 -14.90
C ILE A 25 12.67 16.14 -15.52
N ASP A 26 13.67 16.83 -16.09
CA ASP A 26 14.85 16.19 -16.66
C ASP A 26 15.73 15.50 -15.61
N GLU A 27 15.84 16.06 -14.39
CA GLU A 27 16.51 15.40 -13.27
C GLU A 27 15.73 14.22 -12.72
N ALA A 28 14.40 14.30 -12.66
CA ALA A 28 13.53 13.18 -12.30
C ALA A 28 13.60 12.05 -13.33
N PHE A 29 13.63 12.36 -14.64
CA PHE A 29 13.82 11.36 -15.69
C PHE A 29 15.24 10.79 -15.70
N ARG A 30 16.26 11.58 -15.36
CA ARG A 30 17.65 11.11 -15.29
C ARG A 30 17.92 10.27 -14.04
N LYS A 31 17.33 10.60 -12.89
CA LYS A 31 17.36 9.77 -11.68
C LYS A 31 16.57 8.47 -11.90
N GLY A 32 15.37 8.55 -12.48
CA GLY A 32 14.60 7.37 -12.87
C GLY A 32 15.34 6.45 -13.85
N ARG A 33 16.05 6.98 -14.86
CA ARG A 33 16.85 6.14 -15.78
C ARG A 33 18.08 5.49 -15.14
N ASN A 34 18.67 6.12 -14.12
CA ASN A 34 19.84 5.57 -13.42
C ASN A 34 19.46 4.55 -12.35
N GLU A 35 18.30 4.68 -11.70
CA GLU A 35 17.73 3.64 -10.83
C GLU A 35 17.19 2.44 -11.62
N ILE A 36 16.59 2.69 -12.80
CA ILE A 36 16.22 1.63 -13.74
C ILE A 36 17.48 0.87 -14.26
N MET A 37 18.68 1.45 -14.17
CA MET A 37 19.92 0.80 -14.61
C MET A 37 20.44 -0.28 -13.65
N TYR A 38 19.99 -0.32 -12.39
CA TYR A 38 20.26 -1.43 -11.46
C TYR A 38 19.30 -2.62 -11.65
N SER A 39 18.21 -2.44 -12.40
CA SER A 39 17.24 -3.49 -12.77
C SER A 39 17.43 -4.03 -14.20
N GLN A 40 18.47 -3.60 -14.93
CA GLN A 40 18.66 -3.88 -16.37
C GLN A 40 19.72 -4.95 -16.69
N ASN A 41 19.65 -6.11 -16.05
CA ASN A 41 20.37 -7.30 -16.51
C ASN A 41 19.50 -8.55 -16.57
N VAL A 42 18.30 -8.44 -17.16
CA VAL A 42 17.52 -9.61 -17.59
C VAL A 42 17.21 -9.53 -19.07
N LYS A 43 17.87 -10.40 -19.83
CA LYS A 43 17.66 -10.63 -21.25
C LYS A 43 16.27 -11.24 -21.47
N ASN A 44 15.52 -10.64 -22.40
CA ASN A 44 14.49 -11.25 -23.26
C ASN A 44 13.82 -12.56 -22.77
N LYS A 45 12.59 -12.47 -22.26
CA LYS A 45 11.56 -13.48 -22.51
C LYS A 45 10.25 -12.77 -22.83
N LYS A 46 9.86 -12.85 -24.10
CA LYS A 46 8.52 -12.49 -24.61
C LYS A 46 7.47 -13.24 -23.79
N ARG A 47 6.53 -12.55 -23.15
CA ARG A 47 5.23 -13.11 -22.82
C ARG A 47 4.14 -12.04 -22.98
N ASN A 48 3.06 -12.46 -23.61
CA ASN A 48 2.12 -11.62 -24.35
C ASN A 48 1.24 -10.74 -23.45
N ASN A 49 0.91 -9.58 -24.01
CA ASN A 49 -0.18 -8.69 -23.61
C ASN A 49 -1.50 -9.44 -23.44
N GLY A 50 -2.16 -9.26 -22.30
CA GLY A 50 -3.47 -9.88 -22.08
C GLY A 50 -4.27 -9.42 -20.87
N LEU A 51 -4.09 -8.20 -20.35
CA LEU A 51 -5.06 -7.48 -19.49
C LEU A 51 -4.60 -6.04 -19.27
N LYS A 52 -4.56 -5.26 -20.35
CA LYS A 52 -4.64 -3.80 -20.24
C LYS A 52 -6.10 -3.43 -20.30
N LYS A 53 -6.73 -3.16 -19.15
CA LYS A 53 -7.94 -2.32 -19.08
C LYS A 53 -8.17 -1.84 -17.63
N ALA A 54 -8.07 -0.51 -17.50
CA ALA A 54 -8.66 0.36 -16.48
C ALA A 54 -8.13 0.25 -15.04
N MET A 55 -7.00 0.91 -14.78
CA MET A 55 -6.97 1.87 -13.67
C MET A 55 -6.79 3.25 -14.29
N VAL A 56 -7.89 3.81 -14.79
CA VAL A 56 -7.94 5.27 -14.94
C VAL A 56 -8.15 5.77 -13.52
N GLY A 57 -7.06 6.10 -12.84
CA GLY A 57 -7.14 6.90 -11.62
C GLY A 57 -7.89 8.17 -11.96
N ILE A 58 -9.15 8.26 -11.53
CA ILE A 58 -9.85 9.54 -11.50
C ILE A 58 -9.21 10.31 -10.35
N ALA A 59 -8.07 10.93 -10.62
CA ALA A 59 -7.63 12.10 -9.88
C ALA A 59 -8.57 13.26 -10.24
N ALA A 60 -9.82 13.20 -9.76
CA ALA A 60 -10.76 14.31 -9.87
C ALA A 60 -11.33 14.64 -8.50
N GLY A 61 -10.61 15.56 -7.83
CA GLY A 61 -11.25 16.67 -7.14
C GLY A 61 -11.89 16.37 -5.78
N PHE A 62 -11.06 16.06 -4.78
CA PHE A 62 -11.34 16.49 -3.41
C PHE A 62 -10.17 17.34 -2.89
N ILE A 63 -10.13 18.61 -3.31
CA ILE A 63 -9.51 19.63 -2.46
C ILE A 63 -10.48 19.80 -1.29
N ILE A 64 -10.30 19.01 -0.23
CA ILE A 64 -10.93 19.35 1.03
C ILE A 64 -10.23 20.63 1.51
N PHE A 65 -10.99 21.71 1.61
CA PHE A 65 -10.57 22.91 2.32
C PHE A 65 -10.22 22.52 3.77
N THR A 66 -8.94 22.36 4.08
CA THR A 66 -8.43 22.17 5.46
C THR A 66 -8.02 23.48 6.12
N THR A 67 -8.32 24.63 5.52
CA THR A 67 -8.23 25.92 6.20
C THR A 67 -9.46 26.13 7.09
N GLY A 68 -9.46 25.53 8.29
CA GLY A 68 -10.49 25.87 9.28
C GLY A 68 -10.60 25.04 10.54
N VAL A 69 -9.76 24.02 10.77
CA VAL A 69 -9.84 23.22 12.02
C VAL A 69 -8.59 23.33 12.90
N ASN A 70 -7.49 23.83 12.35
CA ASN A 70 -6.20 23.90 13.05
C ASN A 70 -6.01 25.16 13.92
N THR A 71 -7.04 26.00 14.11
CA THR A 71 -6.92 27.30 14.80
C THR A 71 -7.65 27.41 16.13
N VAL A 72 -8.20 26.30 16.67
CA VAL A 72 -8.88 26.32 17.98
C VAL A 72 -8.23 25.31 18.93
N PRO A 73 -7.24 25.74 19.75
CA PRO A 73 -6.59 24.89 20.75
C PRO A 73 -7.58 24.19 21.71
N SER A 74 -8.71 24.83 22.01
CA SER A 74 -9.69 24.32 22.96
C SER A 74 -10.59 23.19 22.43
N PHE A 75 -10.55 22.88 21.13
CA PHE A 75 -11.29 21.76 20.55
C PHE A 75 -10.47 20.45 20.56
N ALA A 76 -9.14 20.58 20.47
CA ALA A 76 -8.18 19.47 20.51
C ALA A 76 -8.17 18.77 21.89
N ASP A 77 -8.26 19.52 23.00
CA ASP A 77 -8.25 18.95 24.36
C ASP A 77 -9.50 18.12 24.70
N SER A 78 -10.59 18.29 23.95
CA SER A 78 -11.86 17.59 24.18
C SER A 78 -12.05 16.33 23.34
N MET A 79 -11.17 16.07 22.36
CA MET A 79 -11.20 14.89 21.50
C MET A 79 -10.02 14.00 21.88
N GLY A 80 -10.27 12.94 22.66
CA GLY A 80 -9.21 11.99 23.02
C GLY A 80 -8.47 11.49 21.77
N ASN A 81 -7.15 11.62 21.77
CA ASN A 81 -6.16 11.00 20.88
C ASN A 81 -6.43 10.95 19.36
N ILE A 82 -7.37 11.73 18.80
CA ILE A 82 -7.56 11.80 17.34
C ILE A 82 -6.47 12.69 16.74
N PRO A 83 -5.67 12.20 15.79
CA PRO A 83 -4.65 13.00 15.15
C PRO A 83 -5.25 14.17 14.37
N ILE A 84 -4.68 15.36 14.57
CA ILE A 84 -4.96 16.51 13.72
C ILE A 84 -4.23 16.26 12.39
N LEU A 85 -4.93 16.42 11.26
CA LEU A 85 -4.32 16.32 9.95
C LEU A 85 -3.32 17.47 9.73
N GLY A 86 -2.13 17.14 9.25
CA GLY A 86 -1.08 18.11 8.91
C GLY A 86 -1.31 18.87 7.60
N ASN A 87 -0.21 19.36 7.02
CA ASN A 87 -0.13 19.93 5.68
C ASN A 87 0.06 18.82 4.64
N LEU A 88 -0.73 18.86 3.55
CA LEU A 88 -0.62 17.87 2.48
C LEU A 88 0.69 18.05 1.71
N VAL A 89 1.53 17.03 1.70
CA VAL A 89 2.78 16.98 0.93
C VAL A 89 2.50 16.51 -0.48
N GLN A 90 1.87 15.33 -0.62
CA GLN A 90 1.57 14.74 -1.92
C GLN A 90 0.42 13.74 -1.87
N ILE A 91 -0.20 13.53 -3.03
CA ILE A 91 -1.13 12.42 -3.28
C ILE A 91 -0.36 11.39 -4.09
N LEU A 92 -0.23 10.17 -3.56
CA LEU A 92 0.58 9.13 -4.17
C LEU A 92 -0.11 8.56 -5.40
N GLN A 93 0.63 8.53 -6.51
CA GLN A 93 0.22 7.80 -7.69
C GLN A 93 0.65 6.34 -7.54
N ILE A 94 -0.30 5.47 -7.21
CA ILE A 94 -0.05 4.03 -7.15
C ILE A 94 0.05 3.49 -8.58
N ASN A 95 1.28 3.47 -9.10
CA ASN A 95 1.58 2.97 -10.44
C ASN A 95 1.90 1.48 -10.35
N LYS A 96 1.20 0.64 -11.13
CA LYS A 96 1.33 -0.83 -11.07
C LYS A 96 1.09 -1.41 -9.67
N GLY A 97 0.28 -0.74 -8.85
CA GLY A 97 -0.02 -1.22 -7.50
C GLY A 97 1.03 -0.87 -6.45
N ILE A 98 2.03 0.00 -6.72
CA ILE A 98 2.98 0.48 -5.69
C ILE A 98 3.06 2.02 -5.69
N GLY A 99 3.11 2.64 -4.50
CA GLY A 99 3.41 4.05 -4.27
C GLY A 99 4.40 4.22 -3.11
N GLN A 100 5.22 5.27 -3.14
CA GLN A 100 6.25 5.52 -2.11
C GLN A 100 6.28 7.00 -1.72
N GLY A 101 6.72 7.27 -0.49
CA GLY A 101 6.83 8.62 0.06
C GLY A 101 7.68 8.68 1.32
N GLY A 102 7.61 9.80 2.04
CA GLY A 102 8.28 10.01 3.32
C GLY A 102 9.79 10.22 3.22
N GLN A 103 10.44 10.28 4.38
CA GLN A 103 11.87 10.56 4.52
C GLN A 103 12.63 9.45 5.25
N ILE A 104 13.90 9.28 4.91
CA ILE A 104 14.76 8.32 5.62
C ILE A 104 14.84 8.74 7.09
N THR A 105 14.45 7.84 7.99
CA THR A 105 14.44 8.05 9.44
C THR A 105 14.98 6.79 10.12
N ASP A 106 15.20 6.87 11.43
CA ASP A 106 15.52 5.73 12.27
C ASP A 106 14.87 5.92 13.65
N GLY A 107 14.43 4.82 14.26
CA GLY A 107 13.78 4.85 15.56
C GLY A 107 12.32 5.33 15.55
N ALA A 108 11.68 5.40 14.37
CA ALA A 108 10.27 5.76 14.28
C ALA A 108 9.36 4.67 14.89
N ASP A 109 8.19 5.08 15.36
CA ASP A 109 7.10 4.21 15.81
C ASP A 109 5.86 4.52 14.98
N VAL A 110 5.23 3.49 14.43
CA VAL A 110 3.86 3.60 13.92
C VAL A 110 2.94 3.64 15.14
N LYS A 111 2.61 4.86 15.58
CA LYS A 111 2.13 5.11 16.94
C LYS A 111 0.63 4.87 17.10
N PHE A 112 -0.15 5.37 16.14
CA PHE A 112 -1.60 5.26 16.11
C PHE A 112 -2.08 5.01 14.69
N ILE A 113 -3.14 4.21 14.56
CA ILE A 113 -3.90 4.09 13.32
C ILE A 113 -5.37 4.36 13.67
N THR A 114 -5.97 5.36 13.04
CA THR A 114 -7.33 5.81 13.36
C THR A 114 -8.26 5.62 12.18
N LEU A 115 -9.48 5.12 12.43
CA LEU A 115 -10.56 5.08 11.45
C LEU A 115 -11.52 6.25 11.67
N LYS A 116 -11.90 6.94 10.59
CA LYS A 116 -12.84 8.04 10.62
C LYS A 116 -13.84 7.95 9.49
N GLU A 117 -15.13 8.06 9.82
CA GLU A 117 -16.17 8.22 8.81
C GLU A 117 -16.12 9.65 8.22
N ILE A 118 -16.17 9.74 6.89
CA ILE A 118 -16.26 11.00 6.16
C ILE A 118 -17.50 10.98 5.26
N LYS A 119 -17.92 12.14 4.77
CA LYS A 119 -19.22 12.31 4.07
C LYS A 119 -19.48 11.26 2.97
N ASN A 120 -18.44 10.86 2.24
CA ASN A 120 -18.54 9.97 1.08
C ASN A 120 -17.68 8.70 1.21
N GLY A 121 -17.34 8.28 2.43
CA GLY A 121 -16.36 7.20 2.61
C GLY A 121 -15.81 7.08 4.00
N GLU A 122 -14.64 6.48 4.10
CA GLU A 122 -13.90 6.33 5.34
C GLU A 122 -12.46 6.81 5.15
N GLN A 123 -11.81 7.21 6.22
CA GLN A 123 -10.44 7.68 6.22
C GLN A 123 -9.66 6.89 7.27
N ILE A 124 -8.55 6.29 6.87
CA ILE A 124 -7.60 5.64 7.76
C ILE A 124 -6.37 6.54 7.86
N ILE A 125 -6.03 6.96 9.08
CA ILE A 125 -4.92 7.87 9.36
C ILE A 125 -3.85 7.08 10.12
N ILE A 126 -2.62 7.08 9.61
CA ILE A 126 -1.45 6.44 10.20
C ILE A 126 -0.50 7.54 10.69
N ASP A 127 -0.28 7.59 11.99
CA ASP A 127 0.57 8.59 12.65
C ASP A 127 1.88 8.00 13.15
N PHE A 128 2.92 8.84 13.11
CA PHE A 128 4.27 8.46 13.52
C PHE A 128 4.78 9.30 14.68
N SER A 129 5.62 8.67 15.50
CA SER A 129 6.34 9.32 16.59
C SER A 129 7.78 8.84 16.67
N ALA A 130 8.66 9.68 17.20
CA ALA A 130 9.99 9.28 17.67
C ALA A 130 10.00 9.38 19.20
N GLY A 131 9.90 8.23 19.88
CA GLY A 131 9.65 8.20 21.33
C GLY A 131 8.26 8.72 21.70
N GLU A 132 8.21 9.81 22.48
CA GLU A 132 6.95 10.47 22.89
C GLU A 132 6.59 11.67 22.00
N GLU A 133 7.48 12.09 21.10
CA GLU A 133 7.28 13.26 20.25
C GLU A 133 6.71 12.87 18.89
N LYS A 134 5.76 13.68 18.39
CA LYS A 134 5.25 13.52 17.03
C LYS A 134 6.35 13.84 16.03
N MET A 135 6.39 13.08 14.94
CA MET A 135 7.30 13.39 13.84
C MET A 135 6.70 14.49 12.97
N GLU A 136 7.55 15.41 12.49
CA GLU A 136 7.12 16.43 11.52
C GLU A 136 6.89 15.83 10.14
N ASN A 137 7.67 14.82 9.75
CA ASN A 137 7.60 14.17 8.45
C ASN A 137 7.27 12.68 8.62
N ALA A 138 6.57 12.09 7.65
CA ALA A 138 6.39 10.65 7.62
C ALA A 138 7.75 9.94 7.42
N PRO A 139 8.03 8.82 8.12
CA PRO A 139 9.11 7.92 7.76
C PRO A 139 8.98 7.46 6.31
N HIS A 140 10.08 7.04 5.69
CA HIS A 140 10.03 6.49 4.34
C HIS A 140 9.07 5.31 4.32
N PHE A 141 8.16 5.31 3.36
CA PHE A 141 7.16 4.27 3.25
C PHE A 141 6.93 3.84 1.81
N GLU A 142 6.54 2.57 1.70
CA GLU A 142 5.94 1.99 0.51
C GLU A 142 4.52 1.51 0.85
N VAL A 143 3.60 1.77 -0.05
CA VAL A 143 2.25 1.22 -0.04
C VAL A 143 2.04 0.44 -1.32
N SER A 144 1.61 -0.81 -1.22
CA SER A 144 1.17 -1.60 -2.36
C SER A 144 -0.30 -1.97 -2.26
N TYR A 145 -0.98 -2.12 -3.39
CA TYR A 145 -2.35 -2.61 -3.48
C TYR A 145 -2.43 -3.74 -4.50
N ASN A 146 -2.84 -4.92 -4.05
CA ASN A 146 -2.95 -6.11 -4.86
C ASN A 146 -4.36 -6.70 -4.76
N GLU A 147 -4.84 -7.27 -5.85
CA GLU A 147 -6.11 -7.97 -5.88
C GLU A 147 -5.95 -9.45 -5.52
N ASN A 148 -7.09 -10.10 -5.28
CA ASN A 148 -7.24 -11.54 -5.11
C ASN A 148 -6.45 -12.17 -3.92
N PRO A 149 -6.70 -11.84 -2.64
CA PRO A 149 -7.70 -10.89 -2.17
C PRO A 149 -7.16 -9.45 -2.20
N TYR A 150 -8.08 -8.49 -2.12
CA TYR A 150 -7.79 -7.06 -2.05
C TYR A 150 -6.98 -6.75 -0.80
N THR A 151 -5.71 -6.44 -0.97
CA THR A 151 -4.76 -6.26 0.13
C THR A 151 -3.95 -5.01 -0.12
N MET A 152 -3.97 -4.08 0.83
CA MET A 152 -3.05 -2.95 0.88
C MET A 152 -1.94 -3.24 1.88
N THR A 153 -0.71 -3.32 1.40
CA THR A 153 0.48 -3.59 2.24
C THR A 153 1.20 -2.29 2.51
N PHE A 154 1.49 -2.01 3.77
CA PHE A 154 2.37 -0.91 4.17
C PHE A 154 3.71 -1.45 4.61
N THR A 155 4.79 -0.87 4.09
CA THR A 155 6.17 -1.06 4.55
C THR A 155 6.69 0.29 5.01
N ILE A 156 6.94 0.44 6.30
CA ILE A 156 7.44 1.68 6.90
C ILE A 156 8.91 1.47 7.28
N SER A 157 9.82 2.02 6.49
CA SER A 157 11.26 1.96 6.74
C SER A 157 11.69 3.02 7.75
N GLY A 158 12.69 2.69 8.56
CA GLY A 158 13.12 3.49 9.71
C GLY A 158 12.25 3.30 10.96
N ALA A 159 11.17 2.53 10.88
CA ALA A 159 10.31 2.21 12.02
C ALA A 159 10.83 0.98 12.78
N ARG A 160 10.96 1.11 14.10
CA ARG A 160 11.40 0.04 15.02
C ARG A 160 10.25 -0.59 15.79
N SER A 161 9.06 0.00 15.74
CA SER A 161 7.89 -0.47 16.47
C SER A 161 6.57 -0.16 15.77
N LEU A 162 5.57 -0.99 16.07
CA LEU A 162 4.18 -0.88 15.63
C LEU A 162 3.28 -0.80 16.87
N THR A 163 3.38 0.28 17.65
CA THR A 163 2.50 0.47 18.82
C THR A 163 1.02 0.49 18.41
N ALA A 164 0.72 0.92 17.19
CA ALA A 164 -0.62 0.97 16.62
C ALA A 164 -1.26 -0.41 16.35
N GLU A 165 -0.56 -1.54 16.54
CA GLU A 165 -1.14 -2.88 16.36
C GLU A 165 -2.41 -3.07 17.23
N LYS A 166 -2.44 -2.43 18.41
CA LYS A 166 -3.61 -2.42 19.30
C LYS A 166 -4.85 -1.76 18.68
N ASP A 167 -4.66 -0.89 17.68
CA ASP A 167 -5.70 -0.11 17.02
C ASP A 167 -6.31 -0.87 15.83
N PHE A 168 -5.71 -1.99 15.39
CA PHE A 168 -6.26 -2.85 14.31
C PHE A 168 -7.70 -3.30 14.58
N LYS A 169 -8.05 -3.56 15.85
CA LYS A 169 -9.41 -3.89 16.27
C LYS A 169 -10.43 -2.79 15.97
N GLU A 170 -9.99 -1.53 15.91
CA GLU A 170 -10.83 -0.40 15.56
C GLU A 170 -11.00 -0.31 14.04
N ILE A 171 -9.93 -0.53 13.30
CA ILE A 171 -9.92 -0.50 11.82
C ILE A 171 -10.84 -1.55 11.22
N ILE A 172 -10.96 -2.73 11.85
CA ILE A 172 -11.89 -3.79 11.43
C ILE A 172 -13.37 -3.35 11.51
N ASN A 173 -13.71 -2.26 12.21
CA ASN A 173 -15.07 -1.72 12.20
C ASN A 173 -15.41 -0.94 10.91
N SER A 174 -14.42 -0.71 10.03
CA SER A 174 -14.64 -0.16 8.69
C SER A 174 -15.58 -1.07 7.90
N LYS A 175 -16.50 -0.48 7.13
CA LYS A 175 -17.36 -1.26 6.24
C LYS A 175 -16.62 -1.92 5.08
N TYR A 176 -15.41 -1.46 4.78
CA TYR A 176 -14.57 -1.94 3.68
C TYR A 176 -13.54 -2.97 4.11
N VAL A 177 -13.13 -2.97 5.38
CA VAL A 177 -12.02 -3.80 5.88
C VAL A 177 -12.55 -5.14 6.37
N GLU A 178 -11.94 -6.22 5.87
CA GLU A 178 -12.16 -7.60 6.35
C GLU A 178 -11.22 -7.93 7.52
N ASP A 179 -9.96 -7.49 7.42
CA ASP A 179 -8.91 -7.87 8.37
C ASP A 179 -7.74 -6.88 8.34
N VAL A 180 -7.00 -6.79 9.45
CA VAL A 180 -5.75 -6.02 9.55
C VAL A 180 -4.76 -6.80 10.38
N TYR A 181 -3.55 -6.98 9.87
CA TYR A 181 -2.53 -7.77 10.57
C TYR A 181 -1.11 -7.34 10.26
N LYS A 182 -0.24 -7.50 11.26
CA LYS A 182 1.20 -7.29 11.12
C LYS A 182 1.80 -8.39 10.24
N LEU A 183 2.78 -8.01 9.42
CA LEU A 183 3.66 -8.94 8.73
C LEU A 183 4.98 -9.04 9.50
N ILE A 184 5.52 -10.25 9.56
CA ILE A 184 6.89 -10.40 10.04
C ILE A 184 7.84 -9.82 8.99
N THR A 185 8.99 -9.35 9.44
CA THR A 185 10.13 -9.00 8.59
C THR A 185 11.38 -9.19 9.43
N LEU A 186 12.48 -9.67 8.81
CA LEU A 186 13.77 -9.75 9.49
C LEU A 186 14.57 -8.44 9.37
N ASP A 187 14.07 -7.46 8.62
CA ASP A 187 14.57 -6.09 8.67
C ASP A 187 14.11 -5.43 9.96
N ASP A 188 15.01 -5.36 10.94
CA ASP A 188 14.76 -4.73 12.24
C ASP A 188 14.55 -3.21 12.15
N SER A 189 14.75 -2.63 10.96
CA SER A 189 14.56 -1.22 10.63
C SER A 189 13.27 -0.99 9.83
N ALA A 190 12.39 -1.99 9.71
CA ALA A 190 11.11 -1.85 9.03
C ALA A 190 9.95 -2.44 9.83
N VAL A 191 8.78 -1.83 9.65
CA VAL A 191 7.50 -2.35 10.10
C VAL A 191 6.61 -2.59 8.90
N ARG A 192 5.95 -3.75 8.87
CA ARG A 192 5.02 -4.13 7.80
C ARG A 192 3.67 -4.57 8.35
N PHE A 193 2.60 -4.18 7.66
CA PHE A 193 1.26 -4.65 7.97
C PHE A 193 0.35 -4.59 6.74
N ASN A 194 -0.68 -5.44 6.74
CA ASN A 194 -1.70 -5.50 5.70
C ASN A 194 -3.03 -4.96 6.21
N ILE A 195 -3.74 -4.25 5.35
CA ILE A 195 -5.18 -4.02 5.43
C ILE A 195 -5.83 -4.83 4.30
N VAL A 196 -6.72 -5.76 4.66
CA VAL A 196 -7.45 -6.60 3.71
C VAL A 196 -8.85 -6.06 3.56
N PHE A 197 -9.32 -5.90 2.32
CA PHE A 197 -10.66 -5.40 2.02
C PHE A 197 -11.62 -6.53 1.63
N ASN A 198 -12.87 -6.41 2.07
CA ASN A 198 -13.94 -7.35 1.76
C ASN A 198 -14.56 -7.14 0.36
N GLN A 199 -14.18 -6.07 -0.34
CA GLN A 199 -14.70 -5.68 -1.64
C GLN A 199 -13.70 -4.75 -2.37
N PRO A 200 -13.88 -4.51 -3.69
CA PRO A 200 -13.16 -3.46 -4.40
C PRO A 200 -13.41 -2.09 -3.75
N VAL A 201 -12.34 -1.32 -3.58
CA VAL A 201 -12.40 0.03 -3.02
C VAL A 201 -11.73 1.03 -3.94
N ASP A 202 -12.36 2.19 -4.09
CA ASP A 202 -11.74 3.37 -4.67
C ASP A 202 -10.96 4.05 -3.55
N PHE A 203 -9.68 4.36 -3.78
CA PHE A 203 -8.84 4.92 -2.74
C PHE A 203 -7.87 6.01 -3.22
N THR A 204 -7.48 6.87 -2.29
CA THR A 204 -6.27 7.70 -2.41
C THR A 204 -5.36 7.45 -1.22
N VAL A 205 -4.05 7.53 -1.44
CA VAL A 205 -3.05 7.56 -0.37
C VAL A 205 -2.36 8.90 -0.41
N GLU A 206 -2.33 9.58 0.72
CA GLU A 206 -1.87 10.95 0.87
C GLU A 206 -0.79 11.01 1.94
N GLU A 207 0.27 11.76 1.66
CA GLU A 207 1.33 12.05 2.62
C GLU A 207 1.12 13.44 3.19
N TYR A 208 1.25 13.56 4.51
CA TYR A 208 1.14 14.81 5.24
C TYR A 208 2.41 15.06 6.09
N GLU A 209 2.68 16.34 6.35
CA GLU A 209 3.72 16.83 7.26
C GLU A 209 3.13 17.76 8.32
N GLU A 210 3.79 17.92 9.46
CA GLU A 210 3.37 18.77 10.59
C GLU A 210 1.94 18.47 11.12
N PRO A 211 1.65 17.24 11.60
CA PRO A 211 2.59 16.13 11.78
C PRO A 211 2.68 15.20 10.57
N GLY A 212 3.76 14.42 10.54
CA GLY A 212 4.01 13.37 9.56
C GLY A 212 2.95 12.28 9.62
N GLN A 213 2.20 12.08 8.54
CA GLN A 213 1.11 11.10 8.48
C GLN A 213 0.98 10.47 7.08
N ILE A 214 0.46 9.25 7.06
CA ILE A 214 -0.12 8.65 5.86
C ILE A 214 -1.63 8.60 6.03
N VAL A 215 -2.37 9.09 5.05
CA VAL A 215 -3.83 9.12 5.06
C VAL A 215 -4.36 8.34 3.87
N VAL A 216 -5.16 7.31 4.15
CA VAL A 216 -5.88 6.54 3.14
C VAL A 216 -7.33 6.97 3.13
N ASN A 217 -7.78 7.59 2.04
CA ASN A 217 -9.19 7.85 1.84
C ASN A 217 -9.79 6.69 1.06
N LEU A 218 -10.91 6.15 1.55
CA LEU A 218 -11.60 5.00 0.99
C LEU A 218 -13.02 5.40 0.58
N SER A 219 -13.44 4.92 -0.58
CA SER A 219 -14.81 5.03 -1.07
C SER A 219 -15.19 3.77 -1.83
N GLU A 220 -16.48 3.63 -2.12
CA GLU A 220 -16.99 2.48 -2.84
C GLU A 220 -16.67 2.62 -4.34
N ASP A 221 -15.95 1.66 -4.91
CA ASP A 221 -15.64 1.59 -6.36
C ASP A 221 -16.89 1.20 -7.17
N GLY A 222 -17.88 0.57 -6.53
CA GLY A 222 -19.15 0.17 -7.17
C GLY A 222 -19.01 -0.94 -8.21
N THR A 223 -17.78 -1.41 -8.47
CA THR A 223 -17.51 -2.60 -9.28
C THR A 223 -17.75 -3.87 -8.48
N LYS A 224 -18.06 -4.96 -9.19
CA LYS A 224 -18.11 -6.29 -8.57
C LYS A 224 -16.73 -6.91 -8.65
N GLY A 225 -16.25 -7.44 -7.53
CA GLY A 225 -14.96 -8.12 -7.48
C GLY A 225 -14.90 -9.31 -8.44
N ASN A 226 -13.68 -9.70 -8.82
CA ASN A 226 -13.47 -10.84 -9.71
C ASN A 226 -13.91 -12.14 -9.01
N VAL A 227 -14.87 -12.85 -9.61
CA VAL A 227 -15.36 -14.14 -9.11
C VAL A 227 -14.75 -15.32 -9.85
N SER A 228 -13.91 -15.08 -10.85
CA SER A 228 -13.22 -16.16 -11.56
C SER A 228 -12.20 -16.81 -10.63
N PRO A 229 -12.02 -18.14 -10.71
CA PRO A 229 -10.96 -18.79 -9.96
C PRO A 229 -9.59 -18.27 -10.43
N ILE A 230 -8.67 -18.16 -9.49
CA ILE A 230 -7.24 -17.91 -9.71
C ILE A 230 -6.44 -19.11 -9.23
N TYR A 231 -5.24 -19.25 -9.76
CA TYR A 231 -4.26 -20.26 -9.38
C TYR A 231 -3.06 -19.55 -8.78
N SER A 232 -2.84 -19.74 -7.49
CA SER A 232 -1.76 -19.13 -6.71
C SER A 232 -0.65 -20.15 -6.53
N VAL A 233 0.60 -19.80 -6.88
CA VAL A 233 1.76 -20.60 -6.46
C VAL A 233 2.16 -20.09 -5.08
N ARG A 234 2.19 -20.97 -4.08
CA ARG A 234 2.42 -20.54 -2.70
C ARG A 234 3.07 -21.62 -1.85
N THR A 235 3.60 -21.19 -0.71
CA THR A 235 4.08 -22.08 0.34
C THR A 235 2.92 -22.69 1.13
N ASN A 236 3.25 -23.72 1.92
CA ASN A 236 2.45 -24.10 3.08
C ASN A 236 2.16 -22.89 3.99
N SER A 237 1.16 -23.05 4.84
CA SER A 237 0.81 -22.14 5.92
C SER A 237 1.69 -22.41 7.13
N TYR A 238 2.22 -21.35 7.72
CA TYR A 238 3.12 -21.37 8.86
C TYR A 238 2.59 -20.46 9.97
N SER A 239 2.91 -20.79 11.22
CA SER A 239 2.63 -19.88 12.33
C SER A 239 3.46 -18.60 12.20
N PHE A 240 2.93 -17.49 12.71
CA PHE A 240 3.70 -16.25 12.81
C PHE A 240 4.90 -16.44 13.73
N GLY A 241 6.11 -16.19 13.24
CA GLY A 241 7.33 -16.34 14.04
C GLY A 241 8.60 -16.36 13.19
N GLU A 242 9.75 -16.40 13.84
CA GLU A 242 11.06 -16.27 13.22
C GLU A 242 11.30 -17.28 12.08
N GLU A 243 10.82 -18.52 12.21
CA GLU A 243 10.90 -19.54 11.14
C GLU A 243 10.21 -19.07 9.86
N PHE A 244 9.05 -18.42 9.96
CA PHE A 244 8.36 -17.85 8.82
C PHE A 244 9.09 -16.62 8.26
N GLY A 245 9.71 -15.81 9.12
CA GLY A 245 10.56 -14.71 8.67
C GLY A 245 11.78 -15.19 7.87
N GLN A 246 12.45 -16.26 8.33
CA GLN A 246 13.55 -16.91 7.59
C GLN A 246 13.09 -17.49 6.25
N LEU A 247 11.88 -18.07 6.22
CA LEU A 247 11.27 -18.52 4.98
C LEU A 247 11.04 -17.37 4.00
N GLU A 248 10.55 -16.22 4.47
CA GLU A 248 10.33 -15.04 3.63
C GLU A 248 11.63 -14.56 2.94
N GLU A 249 12.74 -14.51 3.68
CA GLU A 249 14.05 -14.14 3.13
C GLU A 249 14.52 -15.03 1.99
N MET A 250 14.10 -16.30 1.95
CA MET A 250 14.44 -17.21 0.83
C MET A 250 13.85 -16.74 -0.51
N PHE A 251 12.78 -15.96 -0.46
CA PHE A 251 12.11 -15.39 -1.63
C PHE A 251 12.54 -13.94 -1.90
N TYR A 252 13.56 -13.44 -1.20
CA TYR A 252 14.13 -12.12 -1.49
C TYR A 252 14.62 -12.04 -2.94
N GLY A 253 14.21 -11.00 -3.65
CA GLY A 253 14.53 -10.78 -5.06
C GLY A 253 13.66 -11.54 -6.07
N PHE A 254 12.67 -12.31 -5.62
CA PHE A 254 11.60 -12.76 -6.49
C PHE A 254 10.62 -11.62 -6.79
N GLU A 255 10.09 -11.60 -8.02
CA GLU A 255 9.02 -10.69 -8.42
C GLU A 255 7.66 -11.26 -7.99
N ASP A 256 6.67 -10.38 -7.80
CA ASP A 256 5.28 -10.75 -7.48
C ASP A 256 5.11 -11.64 -6.22
N VAL A 257 5.97 -11.43 -5.23
CA VAL A 257 5.88 -12.10 -3.93
C VAL A 257 5.13 -11.25 -2.92
N ARG A 258 4.20 -11.86 -2.19
CA ARG A 258 3.53 -11.24 -1.04
C ARG A 258 3.22 -12.22 0.07
N VAL A 259 3.10 -11.71 1.28
CA VAL A 259 2.67 -12.47 2.45
C VAL A 259 1.17 -12.28 2.66
N LEU A 260 0.46 -13.40 2.84
CA LEU A 260 -0.98 -13.40 3.16
C LEU A 260 -1.23 -14.19 4.45
N LYS A 261 -2.29 -13.79 5.17
CA LYS A 261 -2.86 -14.58 6.25
C LYS A 261 -4.01 -15.44 5.70
N ASP A 262 -4.04 -16.71 6.08
CA ASP A 262 -5.11 -17.63 5.71
C ASP A 262 -6.28 -17.57 6.70
N LYS A 263 -7.34 -18.32 6.39
CA LYS A 263 -8.57 -18.40 7.20
C LYS A 263 -8.37 -18.93 8.62
N GLU A 264 -7.26 -19.62 8.90
CA GLU A 264 -6.94 -20.16 10.23
C GLU A 264 -6.00 -19.24 11.01
N GLY A 265 -5.63 -18.09 10.44
CA GLY A 265 -4.72 -17.12 11.06
C GLY A 265 -3.23 -17.47 10.90
N SER A 266 -2.90 -18.47 10.08
CA SER A 266 -1.52 -18.79 9.70
C SER A 266 -1.11 -18.00 8.46
N PHE A 267 0.19 -17.97 8.16
CA PHE A 267 0.79 -17.12 7.14
C PHE A 267 1.41 -17.95 6.03
N LEU A 268 1.36 -17.42 4.81
CA LEU A 268 1.89 -18.04 3.61
C LEU A 268 2.61 -17.00 2.75
N ILE A 269 3.50 -17.47 1.89
CA ILE A 269 4.12 -16.66 0.85
C ILE A 269 3.48 -17.05 -0.47
N GLU A 270 2.82 -16.10 -1.12
CA GLU A 270 2.26 -16.22 -2.46
C GLU A 270 3.28 -15.68 -3.47
N ILE A 271 3.60 -16.50 -4.47
CA ILE A 271 4.61 -16.30 -5.50
C ILE A 271 3.87 -16.23 -6.83
N GLY A 272 3.20 -15.11 -7.07
CA GLY A 272 2.42 -14.88 -8.28
C GLY A 272 1.03 -15.53 -8.30
N GLN A 273 0.21 -15.02 -9.22
CA GLN A 273 -1.16 -15.43 -9.49
C GLN A 273 -1.37 -15.66 -10.97
N PHE A 274 -2.11 -16.71 -11.30
CA PHE A 274 -2.30 -17.17 -12.67
C PHE A 274 -3.77 -17.39 -12.98
N SER A 275 -4.13 -17.17 -14.24
CA SER A 275 -5.49 -17.39 -14.74
C SER A 275 -5.77 -18.85 -15.13
N SER A 276 -4.72 -19.69 -15.20
CA SER A 276 -4.83 -21.11 -15.52
C SER A 276 -3.88 -21.95 -14.66
N LYS A 277 -4.30 -23.20 -14.45
CA LYS A 277 -3.52 -24.18 -13.69
C LYS A 277 -2.19 -24.49 -14.37
N GLU A 278 -2.19 -24.60 -15.69
CA GLU A 278 -1.00 -24.94 -16.47
C GLU A 278 0.08 -23.86 -16.35
N GLU A 279 -0.31 -22.58 -16.28
CA GLU A 279 0.63 -21.48 -16.08
C GLU A 279 1.20 -21.47 -14.66
N ALA A 280 0.37 -21.70 -13.64
CA ALA A 280 0.82 -21.82 -12.26
C ALA A 280 1.76 -23.03 -12.06
N GLU A 281 1.46 -24.17 -12.67
CA GLU A 281 2.32 -25.36 -12.63
C GLU A 281 3.65 -25.16 -13.35
N ALA A 282 3.69 -24.32 -14.39
CA ALA A 282 4.93 -23.94 -15.04
C ALA A 282 5.78 -23.03 -14.14
N GLU A 283 5.16 -22.03 -13.50
CA GLU A 283 5.87 -21.16 -12.55
C GLU A 283 6.37 -21.94 -11.35
N LEU A 284 5.55 -22.82 -10.77
CA LEU A 284 5.94 -23.69 -9.65
C LEU A 284 7.24 -24.46 -9.96
N LYS A 285 7.38 -24.99 -11.18
CA LYS A 285 8.60 -25.67 -11.61
C LYS A 285 9.78 -24.70 -11.71
N GLU A 286 9.59 -23.52 -12.30
CA GLU A 286 10.64 -22.49 -12.39
C GLU A 286 11.11 -22.02 -11.00
N VAL A 287 10.20 -21.92 -10.02
CA VAL A 287 10.53 -21.55 -8.63
C VAL A 287 11.29 -22.68 -7.94
N ILE A 288 10.83 -23.93 -8.04
CA ILE A 288 11.52 -25.11 -7.46
C ILE A 288 12.93 -25.25 -8.05
N ASP A 289 13.11 -25.04 -9.36
CA ASP A 289 14.42 -25.10 -10.01
C ASP A 289 15.40 -24.03 -9.46
N LYS A 290 14.89 -22.90 -8.97
CA LYS A 290 15.69 -21.80 -8.41
C LYS A 290 16.06 -22.02 -6.94
N ILE A 291 15.09 -22.41 -6.10
CA ILE A 291 15.28 -22.48 -4.64
C ILE A 291 15.53 -23.90 -4.11
N GLY A 292 15.34 -24.92 -4.96
CA GLY A 292 15.34 -26.32 -4.57
C GLY A 292 13.98 -26.81 -4.08
N ASP A 293 13.95 -28.09 -3.67
CA ASP A 293 12.76 -28.81 -3.21
C ASP A 293 12.67 -28.91 -1.68
N SER A 294 13.51 -28.16 -0.96
CA SER A 294 13.52 -28.11 0.51
C SER A 294 12.25 -27.46 1.08
N ILE A 295 11.64 -26.55 0.32
CA ILE A 295 10.38 -25.88 0.67
C ILE A 295 9.24 -26.49 -0.14
N LYS A 296 8.20 -26.90 0.57
CA LYS A 296 6.97 -27.37 -0.08
C LYS A 296 6.21 -26.19 -0.68
N LEU A 297 6.09 -26.22 -2.00
CA LEU A 297 5.32 -25.29 -2.80
C LEU A 297 4.18 -26.02 -3.50
N HIS A 298 3.05 -25.35 -3.67
CA HIS A 298 1.89 -25.91 -4.35
C HIS A 298 1.12 -24.85 -5.14
N VAL A 299 0.31 -25.33 -6.08
CA VAL A 299 -0.70 -24.51 -6.75
C VAL A 299 -2.01 -24.60 -5.97
N GLU A 300 -2.49 -23.48 -5.44
CA GLU A 300 -3.82 -23.36 -4.85
C GLU A 300 -4.79 -22.78 -5.89
N GLU A 301 -5.85 -23.51 -6.19
CA GLU A 301 -7.03 -22.97 -6.88
C GLU A 301 -7.97 -22.37 -5.84
N ARG A 302 -8.36 -21.11 -6.00
CA ARG A 302 -9.36 -20.44 -5.16
C ARG A 302 -10.15 -19.39 -5.95
N GLU A 303 -11.35 -19.05 -5.47
CA GLU A 303 -12.05 -17.86 -5.96
C GLU A 303 -11.16 -16.63 -5.71
N ALA A 304 -11.10 -15.70 -6.67
CA ALA A 304 -10.17 -14.57 -6.63
C ALA A 304 -10.22 -13.81 -5.29
N VAL A 305 -11.41 -13.38 -4.88
CA VAL A 305 -11.61 -12.60 -3.64
C VAL A 305 -11.52 -13.41 -2.35
N ALA A 306 -11.45 -14.74 -2.41
CA ALA A 306 -11.43 -15.56 -1.21
C ALA A 306 -10.08 -15.47 -0.49
N ILE A 307 -10.13 -15.29 0.84
CA ILE A 307 -8.96 -15.49 1.70
C ILE A 307 -8.39 -16.91 1.47
N PRO A 308 -7.07 -17.07 1.36
CA PRO A 308 -6.46 -18.39 1.14
C PRO A 308 -6.83 -19.40 2.22
N ARG A 309 -6.92 -20.68 1.86
CA ARG A 309 -7.11 -21.75 2.86
C ARG A 309 -5.79 -22.10 3.54
N ALA A 310 -5.86 -22.67 4.74
CA ALA A 310 -4.68 -23.23 5.39
C ALA A 310 -4.22 -24.51 4.68
N ILE A 311 -2.91 -24.65 4.47
CA ILE A 311 -2.28 -25.83 3.88
C ILE A 311 -1.04 -26.17 4.69
N THR A 312 -1.10 -27.19 5.55
CA THR A 312 -0.03 -27.52 6.50
C THR A 312 0.86 -28.70 6.07
N GLU A 313 0.43 -29.49 5.07
CA GLU A 313 1.09 -30.73 4.64
C GLU A 313 1.62 -30.67 3.21
#